data_AF-A0A1J4J4U7-F1
#
_entry.id   AF-A0A1J4J4U7-F1
#
_cell.length_a   1.000
_cell.length_b   1.000
_cell.length_c   1.000
_cell.angle_alpha   90.00
_cell.angle_beta   90.00
_cell.angle_gamma   90.00
#
_symmetry.space_group_name_H-M   'P 1'
#
loop_
_entity.id
_entity.type
_entity.pdbx_description
1 polymer ?
#
loop_
_entity_poly.entity_id
_entity_poly.type
_entity_poly.pdbx_seq_one_letter_code
_entity_poly.pdbx_strand_id
1 'polypeptide(L)'
;MESHPLNSPWTLYYQKQNLGDAKNEDYASSIHKIGKFDSVEDFWSYYSHLKRPNEINENIEFHIFRNDIRGMWEDEENRSGGKWILFLKKEFSPQLWEKSVLSLIGELIHEDVLGAVIAIREDTDILSFWTRHGRNQGDQSLIVVADSISKALDLPISTQLKFKQHLDTSNRDQQRRLFTYTVGQHANNQRSKRGKQSQNKQQKSKT
;
A
#
# COMPACT_ATOMS: atom_id res chain seq x y z
N MET A 1 13.16 -17.79 25.46
CA MET A 1 13.59 -17.24 24.16
C MET A 1 13.52 -15.73 24.29
N GLU A 2 14.52 -15.04 23.75
CA GLU A 2 14.54 -13.57 23.70
C GLU A 2 13.66 -13.14 22.53
N SER A 3 12.67 -12.29 22.80
CA SER A 3 11.74 -11.76 21.78
C SER A 3 12.33 -10.52 21.12
N HIS A 4 12.17 -10.38 19.81
CA HIS A 4 12.64 -9.21 19.07
C HIS A 4 11.49 -8.21 18.93
N PRO A 5 11.51 -7.06 19.64
CA PRO A 5 10.41 -6.10 19.59
C PRO A 5 10.34 -5.40 18.22
N LEU A 6 9.13 -5.17 17.76
CA LEU A 6 8.83 -4.32 16.61
C LEU A 6 8.82 -2.84 17.04
N ASN A 7 9.11 -1.95 16.09
CA ASN A 7 9.04 -0.50 16.32
C ASN A 7 7.61 -0.01 16.61
N SER A 8 6.61 -0.73 16.12
CA SER A 8 5.19 -0.48 16.40
C SER A 8 4.44 -1.80 16.48
N PRO A 9 3.36 -1.88 17.26
CA PRO A 9 2.47 -3.03 17.20
C PRO A 9 1.69 -3.00 15.88
N TRP A 10 1.30 -4.17 15.40
CA TRP A 10 0.52 -4.35 14.18
C TRP A 10 -0.61 -5.34 14.43
N THR A 11 -1.71 -5.17 13.69
CA THR A 11 -2.86 -6.07 13.75
C THR A 11 -3.18 -6.62 12.37
N LEU A 12 -3.35 -7.94 12.31
CA LEU A 12 -3.85 -8.65 11.14
C LEU A 12 -5.37 -8.82 11.24
N TYR A 13 -6.05 -8.60 10.11
CA TYR A 13 -7.48 -8.87 9.95
C TYR A 13 -7.73 -9.67 8.67
N TYR A 14 -8.86 -10.36 8.61
CA TYR A 14 -9.43 -10.86 7.37
C TYR A 14 -10.88 -10.40 7.21
N GLN A 15 -11.32 -10.27 5.97
CA GLN A 15 -12.70 -9.94 5.62
C GLN A 15 -13.16 -10.84 4.48
N LYS A 16 -14.33 -11.46 4.62
CA LYS A 16 -14.98 -12.16 3.51
C LYS A 16 -15.98 -11.22 2.85
N GLN A 17 -15.87 -11.00 1.54
CA GLN A 17 -16.88 -10.24 0.82
C GLN A 17 -18.08 -11.14 0.50
N ASN A 18 -19.23 -10.85 1.11
CA ASN A 18 -20.50 -11.46 0.74
C ASN A 18 -21.07 -10.69 -0.47
N LEU A 19 -21.07 -11.32 -1.66
CA LEU A 19 -21.56 -10.72 -2.90
C LEU A 19 -23.09 -10.70 -3.05
N GLY A 20 -23.86 -10.91 -1.98
CA GLY A 20 -25.33 -10.97 -2.04
C GLY A 20 -26.00 -10.08 -0.99
N ASP A 21 -26.87 -9.17 -1.46
CA ASP A 21 -27.99 -8.47 -0.81
C ASP A 21 -28.00 -8.22 0.72
N ALA A 22 -26.86 -8.11 1.38
CA ALA A 22 -26.76 -7.64 2.76
C ALA A 22 -26.79 -6.10 2.80
N LYS A 23 -27.92 -5.51 2.36
CA LYS A 23 -28.28 -4.16 2.77
C LYS A 23 -28.50 -4.20 4.29
N ASN A 24 -27.50 -3.79 5.07
CA ASN A 24 -27.47 -3.64 6.54
C ASN A 24 -26.74 -4.70 7.39
N GLU A 25 -25.84 -5.53 6.84
CA GLU A 25 -24.76 -6.02 7.71
C GLU A 25 -23.72 -4.91 7.81
N ASP A 26 -23.51 -4.42 9.04
CA ASP A 26 -22.54 -3.38 9.34
C ASP A 26 -21.19 -3.76 8.73
N TYR A 27 -20.64 -2.98 7.79
CA TYR A 27 -19.39 -3.30 7.09
C TYR A 27 -18.27 -3.60 8.11
N ALA A 28 -18.31 -2.93 9.26
CA ALA A 28 -17.43 -3.18 10.40
C ALA A 28 -17.49 -4.63 10.92
N SER A 29 -18.67 -5.24 10.92
CA SER A 29 -18.90 -6.61 11.41
C SER A 29 -18.31 -7.69 10.50
N SER A 30 -18.02 -7.36 9.24
CA SER A 30 -17.41 -8.30 8.29
C SER A 30 -15.89 -8.42 8.43
N ILE A 31 -15.25 -7.50 9.16
CA ILE A 31 -13.80 -7.47 9.40
C ILE A 31 -13.48 -8.20 10.71
N HIS A 32 -12.76 -9.30 10.60
CA HIS A 32 -12.43 -10.18 11.71
C HIS A 32 -10.95 -10.03 12.08
N LYS A 33 -10.68 -9.75 13.36
CA LYS A 33 -9.32 -9.67 13.89
C LYS A 33 -8.70 -11.07 13.97
N ILE A 34 -7.53 -11.24 13.36
CA ILE A 34 -6.72 -12.46 13.47
C ILE A 34 -5.87 -12.37 14.75
N GLY A 35 -5.15 -11.27 14.92
CA GLY A 35 -4.21 -11.11 16.03
C GLY A 35 -3.50 -9.78 16.00
N LYS A 36 -3.09 -9.30 17.19
CA LYS A 36 -2.21 -8.15 17.38
C LYS A 36 -0.88 -8.65 17.93
N PHE A 37 0.22 -8.09 17.43
CA PHE A 37 1.56 -8.48 17.81
C PHE A 37 2.47 -7.25 17.85
N ASP A 38 3.47 -7.28 18.72
CA ASP A 38 4.49 -6.24 18.89
C ASP A 38 5.92 -6.82 18.93
N SER A 39 6.06 -8.11 18.60
CA SER A 39 7.34 -8.81 18.42
C SER A 39 7.37 -9.61 17.12
N VAL A 40 8.57 -9.94 16.64
CA VAL A 40 8.79 -10.76 15.44
C VAL A 40 8.28 -12.20 15.66
N GLU A 41 8.49 -12.75 16.85
CA GLU A 41 8.03 -14.10 17.21
C GLU A 41 6.50 -14.18 17.23
N ASP A 42 5.84 -13.18 17.82
CA ASP A 42 4.38 -13.12 17.84
C ASP A 42 3.83 -12.97 16.42
N PHE A 43 4.45 -12.13 15.58
CA PHE A 43 4.10 -12.04 14.17
C PHE A 43 4.11 -13.41 13.49
N TRP A 44 5.20 -14.18 13.63
CA TRP A 44 5.30 -15.51 13.01
C TRP A 44 4.33 -16.52 13.61
N SER A 45 3.96 -16.39 14.88
CA SER A 45 2.94 -17.24 15.52
C SER A 45 1.57 -17.13 14.83
N TYR A 46 1.22 -15.96 14.29
CA TYR A 46 0.01 -15.78 13.49
C TYR A 46 0.25 -16.08 12.01
N TYR A 47 1.23 -15.41 11.39
CA TYR A 47 1.40 -15.39 9.93
C TYR A 47 1.70 -16.76 9.33
N SER A 48 2.46 -17.61 10.04
CA SER A 48 2.82 -18.96 9.58
C SER A 48 1.63 -19.92 9.44
N HIS A 49 0.50 -19.61 10.08
CA HIS A 49 -0.73 -20.41 10.02
C HIS A 49 -1.75 -19.88 9.02
N LEU A 50 -1.47 -18.75 8.35
CA LEU A 50 -2.36 -18.17 7.35
C LEU A 50 -2.18 -18.84 5.99
N LYS A 51 -3.30 -19.08 5.31
CA LYS A 51 -3.29 -19.46 3.91
C LYS A 51 -2.66 -18.36 3.06
N ARG A 52 -1.86 -18.75 2.09
CA ARG A 52 -1.30 -17.82 1.09
C ARG A 52 -2.40 -17.33 0.14
N PRO A 53 -2.26 -16.12 -0.43
CA PRO A 53 -3.26 -15.57 -1.36
C PRO A 53 -3.68 -16.48 -2.52
N ASN A 54 -2.76 -17.32 -3.03
CA ASN A 54 -3.03 -18.27 -4.11
C ASN A 54 -3.70 -19.58 -3.67
N GLU A 55 -3.86 -19.81 -2.36
CA GLU A 55 -4.51 -21.00 -1.78
C GLU A 55 -5.98 -20.75 -1.43
N ILE A 56 -6.49 -19.56 -1.78
CA ILE A 56 -7.81 -19.06 -1.41
C ILE A 56 -8.62 -18.85 -2.70
N ASN A 57 -9.81 -19.46 -2.74
CA ASN A 57 -10.69 -19.42 -3.92
C ASN A 57 -11.90 -18.49 -3.68
N GLU A 58 -12.01 -17.90 -2.49
CA GLU A 58 -13.07 -17.00 -2.10
C GLU A 58 -12.66 -15.53 -2.26
N ASN A 59 -13.64 -14.65 -2.49
CA ASN A 59 -13.44 -13.21 -2.48
C ASN A 59 -13.23 -12.73 -1.03
N ILE A 60 -11.98 -12.73 -0.59
CA ILE A 60 -11.59 -12.25 0.74
C ILE A 60 -10.55 -11.13 0.65
N GLU A 61 -10.32 -10.47 1.77
CA GLU A 61 -9.27 -9.49 1.96
C GLU A 61 -8.46 -9.84 3.21
N PHE A 62 -7.13 -9.72 3.13
CA PHE A 62 -6.27 -9.65 4.31
C PHE A 62 -5.80 -8.23 4.51
N HIS A 63 -5.74 -7.81 5.77
CA HIS A 63 -5.36 -6.47 6.17
C HIS A 63 -4.26 -6.58 7.21
N ILE A 64 -3.26 -5.71 7.11
CA ILE A 64 -2.29 -5.47 8.17
C ILE A 64 -2.21 -3.96 8.41
N PHE A 65 -2.45 -3.53 9.64
CA PHE A 65 -2.44 -2.11 10.01
C PHE A 65 -1.69 -1.88 11.30
N ARG A 66 -1.05 -0.71 11.41
CA ARG A 66 -0.34 -0.28 12.61
C ARG A 66 -1.35 -0.08 13.75
N ASN A 67 -0.98 -0.51 14.96
CA ASN A 67 -1.85 -0.54 16.13
C ASN A 67 -3.16 -1.31 15.87
N ASP A 68 -4.28 -0.79 16.37
CA ASP A 68 -5.63 -1.33 16.12
C ASP A 68 -6.42 -0.45 15.13
N ILE A 69 -5.73 0.30 14.25
CA ILE A 69 -6.38 0.99 13.13
C ILE A 69 -7.09 -0.09 12.30
N ARG A 70 -8.40 -0.02 12.14
CA ARG A 70 -9.12 -0.93 11.25
C ARG A 70 -8.93 -0.39 9.84
N GLY A 71 -8.88 -1.28 8.85
CA GLY A 71 -8.79 -0.87 7.44
C GLY A 71 -10.10 -0.29 6.91
N MET A 72 -10.74 0.59 7.69
CA MET A 72 -12.05 1.17 7.41
C MET A 72 -11.89 2.65 7.10
N TRP A 73 -12.54 3.11 6.04
CA TRP A 73 -12.54 4.52 5.66
C TRP A 73 -13.28 5.41 6.70
N GLU A 74 -14.07 4.79 7.57
CA GLU A 74 -14.84 5.42 8.66
C GLU A 74 -13.96 5.75 9.88
N ASP A 75 -12.82 5.08 10.04
CA ASP A 75 -11.85 5.46 11.07
C ASP A 75 -11.31 6.85 10.75
N GLU A 76 -11.32 7.72 11.76
CA GLU A 76 -10.94 9.13 11.66
C GLU A 76 -9.54 9.31 11.04
N GLU A 77 -8.63 8.38 11.37
CA GLU A 77 -7.25 8.31 10.85
C GLU A 77 -7.15 7.97 9.35
N ASN A 78 -8.15 7.30 8.78
CA ASN A 78 -8.16 6.89 7.38
C ASN A 78 -8.98 7.85 6.51
N ARG A 79 -9.92 8.59 7.12
CA ARG A 79 -10.93 9.38 6.41
C ARG A 79 -10.33 10.48 5.54
N SER A 80 -9.30 11.16 6.02
CA SER A 80 -8.57 12.20 5.28
C SER A 80 -7.46 11.63 4.40
N GLY A 81 -7.28 10.31 4.41
CA GLY A 81 -6.20 9.55 3.79
C GLY A 81 -6.38 9.24 2.30
N GLY A 82 -5.57 8.31 1.84
CA GLY A 82 -5.70 7.70 0.52
C GLY A 82 -5.04 6.33 0.47
N LYS A 83 -4.99 5.73 -0.72
CA LYS A 83 -4.30 4.48 -0.94
C LYS A 83 -3.59 4.41 -2.28
N TRP A 84 -2.42 3.78 -2.26
CA TRP A 84 -1.73 3.31 -3.45
C TRP A 84 -2.25 1.94 -3.84
N ILE A 85 -2.49 1.72 -5.13
CA ILE A 85 -3.11 0.51 -5.67
C ILE A 85 -2.17 -0.11 -6.69
N LEU A 86 -1.92 -1.40 -6.53
CA LEU A 86 -1.21 -2.30 -7.43
C LEU A 86 -2.18 -3.41 -7.86
N PHE A 87 -2.33 -3.59 -9.17
CA PHE A 87 -3.05 -4.72 -9.74
C PHE A 87 -2.05 -5.85 -9.98
N LEU A 88 -2.28 -6.99 -9.35
CA LEU A 88 -1.35 -8.12 -9.36
C LEU A 88 -1.93 -9.26 -10.18
N LYS A 89 -1.08 -9.85 -11.03
CA LYS A 89 -1.36 -11.20 -11.53
C LYS A 89 -1.27 -12.17 -10.36
N LYS A 90 -2.14 -13.17 -10.36
CA LYS A 90 -2.26 -14.19 -9.31
C LYS A 90 -0.93 -14.83 -8.90
N GLU A 91 -0.06 -15.09 -9.87
CA GLU A 91 1.26 -15.69 -9.66
C GLU A 91 2.20 -14.87 -8.75
N PHE A 92 2.02 -13.55 -8.67
CA PHE A 92 2.87 -12.68 -7.84
C PHE A 92 2.27 -12.34 -6.47
N SER A 93 0.97 -12.58 -6.29
CA SER A 93 0.23 -12.19 -5.08
C SER A 93 0.83 -12.73 -3.78
N PRO A 94 1.24 -14.02 -3.67
CA PRO A 94 1.78 -14.54 -2.41
C PRO A 94 3.08 -13.88 -1.99
N GLN A 95 4.01 -13.74 -2.93
CA GLN A 95 5.32 -13.15 -2.67
C GLN A 95 5.22 -11.67 -2.36
N LEU A 96 4.44 -10.91 -3.14
CA LEU A 96 4.28 -9.47 -2.92
C LEU A 96 3.51 -9.18 -1.64
N TRP A 97 2.52 -9.99 -1.28
CA TRP A 97 1.84 -9.87 0.01
C TRP A 97 2.80 -10.08 1.18
N GLU A 98 3.56 -11.17 1.19
CA GLU A 98 4.56 -11.43 2.24
C GLU A 98 5.58 -10.31 2.34
N LYS A 99 6.14 -9.88 1.21
CA LYS A 99 7.13 -8.80 1.16
C LYS A 99 6.57 -7.48 1.68
N SER A 100 5.28 -7.21 1.41
CA SER A 100 4.58 -6.03 1.94
C SER A 100 4.46 -6.09 3.46
N VAL A 101 3.98 -7.21 3.99
CA VAL A 101 3.82 -7.44 5.42
C VAL A 101 5.17 -7.29 6.14
N LEU A 102 6.21 -7.97 5.65
CA LEU A 102 7.56 -7.91 6.22
C LEU A 102 8.16 -6.50 6.14
N SER A 103 7.94 -5.80 5.03
CA SER A 103 8.43 -4.42 4.84
C SER A 103 7.72 -3.41 5.73
N LEU A 104 6.45 -3.63 6.07
CA LEU A 104 5.71 -2.79 7.01
C LEU A 104 6.23 -2.99 8.44
N ILE A 105 6.27 -4.24 8.93
CA ILE A 105 6.72 -4.52 10.31
C ILE A 105 8.21 -4.19 10.51
N GLY A 106 9.01 -4.27 9.44
CA GLY A 106 10.43 -3.89 9.42
C GLY A 106 10.68 -2.39 9.13
N GLU A 107 9.64 -1.56 9.05
CA GLU A 107 9.74 -0.10 8.82
C GLU A 107 10.53 0.29 7.55
N LEU A 108 10.42 -0.52 6.49
CA LEU A 108 11.10 -0.29 5.20
C LEU A 108 10.28 0.58 4.23
N ILE A 109 9.02 0.83 4.54
CA ILE A 109 8.11 1.68 3.77
C ILE A 109 7.92 3.01 4.52
N HIS A 110 7.70 4.09 3.78
CA HIS A 110 7.50 5.43 4.35
C HIS A 110 6.44 5.43 5.47
N GLU A 111 6.74 6.11 6.59
CA GLU A 111 5.94 6.14 7.84
C GLU A 111 4.48 6.61 7.68
N ASP A 112 4.21 7.30 6.59
CA ASP A 112 2.87 7.76 6.21
C ASP A 112 1.94 6.59 5.82
N VAL A 113 2.50 5.43 5.47
CA VAL A 113 1.75 4.20 5.21
C VAL A 113 1.35 3.56 6.54
N LEU A 114 0.04 3.52 6.78
CA LEU A 114 -0.57 2.97 8.00
C LEU A 114 -0.76 1.45 7.93
N GLY A 115 -0.85 0.89 6.73
CA GLY A 115 -1.14 -0.51 6.53
C GLY A 115 -1.25 -0.90 5.07
N ALA A 116 -1.46 -2.19 4.84
CA ALA A 116 -1.71 -2.77 3.54
C ALA A 116 -2.92 -3.71 3.56
N VAL A 117 -3.55 -3.81 2.39
CA VAL A 117 -4.67 -4.72 2.13
C VAL A 117 -4.37 -5.50 0.85
N ILE A 118 -4.50 -6.82 0.88
CA ILE A 118 -4.60 -7.62 -0.34
C ILE A 118 -6.02 -8.13 -0.50
N ALA A 119 -6.67 -7.69 -1.57
CA ALA A 119 -7.98 -8.14 -1.99
C ALA A 119 -7.83 -9.27 -3.00
N ILE A 120 -8.21 -10.48 -2.59
CA ILE A 120 -8.17 -11.69 -3.42
C ILE A 120 -9.47 -11.74 -4.22
N ARG A 121 -9.37 -11.80 -5.54
CA ARG A 121 -10.52 -11.81 -6.46
C ARG A 121 -10.42 -12.94 -7.47
N GLU A 122 -11.42 -13.15 -8.29
CA GLU A 122 -11.38 -14.20 -9.32
C GLU A 122 -10.24 -13.96 -10.34
N ASP A 123 -10.23 -12.78 -10.98
CA ASP A 123 -9.33 -12.51 -12.11
C ASP A 123 -8.00 -11.86 -11.74
N THR A 124 -8.01 -10.94 -10.77
CA THR A 124 -6.87 -10.05 -10.48
C THR A 124 -6.89 -9.64 -9.02
N ASP A 125 -5.79 -9.90 -8.33
CA ASP A 125 -5.66 -9.47 -6.95
C ASP A 125 -5.27 -8.00 -6.88
N ILE A 126 -5.73 -7.32 -5.84
CA ILE A 126 -5.48 -5.90 -5.66
C ILE A 126 -4.73 -5.70 -4.36
N LEU A 127 -3.46 -5.32 -4.46
CA LEU A 127 -2.64 -4.92 -3.31
C LEU A 127 -2.74 -3.41 -3.13
N SER A 128 -3.11 -2.97 -1.93
CA SER A 128 -3.26 -1.56 -1.59
C SER A 128 -2.45 -1.18 -0.36
N PHE A 129 -1.86 0.02 -0.36
CA PHE A 129 -1.18 0.61 0.79
C PHE A 129 -1.91 1.88 1.22
N TRP A 130 -2.38 1.92 2.45
CA TRP A 130 -3.20 3.01 2.98
C TRP A 130 -2.32 4.05 3.64
N THR A 131 -2.57 5.32 3.36
CA THR A 131 -1.80 6.45 3.86
C THR A 131 -2.63 7.28 4.83
N ARG A 132 -1.98 7.79 5.90
CA ARG A 132 -2.60 8.69 6.88
C ARG A 132 -3.13 9.95 6.20
N HIS A 133 -2.33 10.52 5.30
CA HIS A 133 -2.70 11.75 4.61
C HIS A 133 -3.11 11.49 3.17
N GLY A 134 -4.25 12.05 2.79
CA GLY A 134 -4.66 12.24 1.42
C GLY A 134 -3.82 13.36 0.80
N ARG A 135 -3.62 13.28 -0.52
CA ARG A 135 -2.77 14.24 -1.25
C ARG A 135 -3.34 14.54 -2.62
N ASN A 136 -3.15 15.78 -3.04
CA ASN A 136 -3.50 16.20 -4.39
C ASN A 136 -2.49 15.64 -5.39
N GLN A 137 -2.90 15.43 -6.64
CA GLN A 137 -2.06 14.82 -7.68
C GLN A 137 -0.74 15.58 -7.98
N GLY A 138 -0.66 16.86 -7.65
CA GLY A 138 0.56 17.68 -7.82
C GLY A 138 1.56 17.57 -6.67
N ASP A 139 1.19 16.93 -5.56
CA ASP A 139 2.03 16.84 -4.36
C ASP A 139 3.21 15.89 -4.59
N GLN A 140 4.43 16.41 -4.45
CA GLN A 140 5.64 15.62 -4.64
C GLN A 140 5.84 14.54 -3.57
N SER A 141 5.21 14.66 -2.40
CA SER A 141 5.29 13.63 -1.36
C SER A 141 4.61 12.32 -1.77
N LEU A 142 3.67 12.34 -2.73
CA LEU A 142 3.16 11.11 -3.37
C LEU A 142 4.27 10.29 -4.01
N ILE A 143 5.20 10.96 -4.71
CA ILE A 143 6.31 10.28 -5.38
C ILE A 143 7.24 9.62 -4.35
N VAL A 144 7.49 10.28 -3.22
CA VAL A 144 8.33 9.74 -2.14
C VAL A 144 7.71 8.48 -1.53
N VAL A 145 6.40 8.50 -1.24
CA VAL A 145 5.70 7.33 -0.70
C VAL A 145 5.71 6.18 -1.72
N ALA A 146 5.34 6.43 -2.98
CA ALA A 146 5.33 5.40 -4.02
C ALA A 146 6.72 4.81 -4.30
N ASP A 147 7.76 5.65 -4.27
CA ASP A 147 9.15 5.21 -4.43
C ASP A 147 9.59 4.31 -3.27
N SER A 148 9.20 4.62 -2.03
CA SER A 148 9.48 3.75 -0.87
C SER A 148 8.81 2.38 -1.01
N ILE A 149 7.53 2.32 -1.41
CA ILE A 149 6.80 1.07 -1.66
C ILE A 149 7.49 0.28 -2.77
N SER A 150 7.85 0.97 -3.86
CA SER A 150 8.47 0.33 -5.02
C SER A 150 9.83 -0.30 -4.71
N LYS A 151 10.65 0.39 -3.91
CA LYS A 151 11.95 -0.13 -3.44
C LYS A 151 11.78 -1.26 -2.45
N ALA A 152 10.91 -1.10 -1.46
CA ALA A 152 10.66 -2.11 -0.44
C ALA A 152 10.16 -3.43 -1.04
N LEU A 153 9.37 -3.35 -2.11
CA LEU A 153 8.87 -4.52 -2.84
C LEU A 153 9.75 -4.99 -4.00
N ASP A 154 10.83 -4.27 -4.33
CA ASP A 154 11.65 -4.50 -5.53
C ASP A 154 10.81 -4.62 -6.81
N LEU A 155 9.91 -3.65 -7.01
CA LEU A 155 9.00 -3.70 -8.15
C LEU A 155 9.77 -3.48 -9.47
N PRO A 156 9.44 -4.23 -10.52
CA PRO A 156 10.04 -4.03 -11.84
C PRO A 156 9.88 -2.59 -12.35
N ILE A 157 10.86 -2.15 -13.16
CA ILE A 157 10.72 -0.92 -13.94
C ILE A 157 9.45 -1.03 -14.79
N SER A 158 8.74 0.09 -14.95
CA SER A 158 7.44 0.21 -15.62
C SER A 158 6.21 -0.25 -14.83
N THR A 159 6.37 -0.87 -13.65
CA THR A 159 5.23 -1.13 -12.76
C THR A 159 4.55 0.18 -12.38
N GLN A 160 3.21 0.18 -12.40
CA GLN A 160 2.39 1.35 -12.11
C GLN A 160 1.72 1.22 -10.75
N LEU A 161 1.86 2.25 -9.92
CA LEU A 161 1.12 2.43 -8.68
C LEU A 161 0.12 3.57 -8.90
N LYS A 162 -1.15 3.34 -8.57
CA LYS A 162 -2.21 4.36 -8.71
C LYS A 162 -2.63 4.87 -7.34
N PHE A 163 -2.65 6.18 -7.15
CA PHE A 163 -3.12 6.78 -5.90
C PHE A 163 -4.59 7.19 -6.00
N LYS A 164 -5.38 6.80 -5.01
CA LYS A 164 -6.79 7.14 -4.85
C LYS A 164 -7.04 7.71 -3.45
N GLN A 165 -7.68 8.87 -3.33
CA GLN A 165 -8.13 9.39 -2.03
C GLN A 165 -9.32 8.58 -1.49
N HIS A 166 -9.43 8.47 -0.16
CA HIS A 166 -10.54 7.75 0.48
C HIS A 166 -11.85 8.52 0.40
N LEU A 167 -11.84 9.79 0.81
CA LEU A 167 -12.92 10.73 0.54
C LEU A 167 -12.57 11.57 -0.68
N ASP A 168 -13.35 11.39 -1.73
CA ASP A 168 -13.18 12.17 -2.96
C ASP A 168 -14.30 13.20 -3.05
N THR A 169 -13.96 14.47 -2.78
CA THR A 169 -14.89 15.61 -2.91
C THR A 169 -14.90 16.19 -4.33
N SER A 170 -14.15 15.60 -5.27
CA SER A 170 -13.99 16.12 -6.63
C SER A 170 -14.96 15.50 -7.65
N ASN A 171 -15.24 16.27 -8.71
CA ASN A 171 -16.29 16.01 -9.70
C ASN A 171 -16.06 14.71 -10.50
N ARG A 172 -17.13 14.04 -10.94
CA ARG A 172 -17.10 12.69 -11.55
C ARG A 172 -16.15 12.52 -12.75
N ASP A 173 -15.83 13.60 -13.46
CA ASP A 173 -14.92 13.55 -14.62
C ASP A 173 -13.43 13.60 -14.25
N GLN A 174 -13.06 14.18 -13.09
CA GLN A 174 -11.70 14.08 -12.55
C GLN A 174 -11.39 12.68 -12.00
N GLN A 175 -12.44 11.90 -11.68
CA GLN A 175 -12.35 10.51 -11.19
C GLN A 175 -11.68 9.54 -12.17
N ARG A 176 -11.61 9.88 -13.47
CA ARG A 176 -11.06 8.97 -14.49
C ARG A 176 -9.54 8.94 -14.55
N ARG A 177 -8.83 9.91 -13.94
CA ARG A 177 -7.36 9.98 -13.97
C ARG A 177 -6.81 9.94 -12.56
N LEU A 178 -6.65 8.74 -12.00
CA LEU A 178 -5.87 8.56 -10.78
C LEU A 178 -4.42 8.99 -11.02
N PHE A 179 -3.80 9.64 -10.02
CA PHE A 179 -2.36 9.89 -10.09
C PHE A 179 -1.64 8.55 -10.23
N THR A 180 -0.78 8.44 -11.25
CA THR A 180 -0.08 7.20 -11.57
C THR A 180 1.42 7.43 -11.45
N TYR A 181 2.04 6.75 -10.49
CA TYR A 181 3.48 6.65 -10.39
C TYR A 181 3.95 5.45 -11.22
N THR A 182 5.01 5.63 -12.02
CA THR A 182 5.64 4.54 -12.78
C THR A 182 7.07 4.34 -12.33
N VAL A 183 7.41 3.13 -11.88
CA VAL A 183 8.76 2.77 -11.41
C VAL A 183 9.78 3.09 -12.50
N GLY A 184 10.82 3.85 -12.12
CA GLY A 184 11.94 4.22 -13.00
C GLY A 184 11.76 5.52 -13.82
N GLN A 185 10.54 6.06 -13.98
CA GLN A 185 10.35 7.31 -14.74
C GLN A 185 10.95 8.54 -14.04
N HIS A 186 10.82 8.63 -12.73
CA HIS A 186 11.31 9.79 -11.98
C HIS A 186 12.85 9.86 -11.88
N ALA A 187 13.52 8.71 -11.84
CA ALA A 187 14.99 8.63 -11.88
C ALA A 187 15.56 9.20 -13.19
N ASN A 188 14.91 8.92 -14.33
CA ASN A 188 15.30 9.46 -15.64
C ASN A 188 15.05 10.97 -15.75
N ASN A 189 13.94 11.47 -15.22
CA ASN A 189 13.66 12.91 -15.22
C ASN A 189 14.62 13.72 -14.34
N GLN A 190 15.06 13.18 -13.19
CA GLN A 190 16.07 13.83 -12.35
C GLN A 190 17.47 13.80 -12.97
N ARG A 191 17.87 12.69 -13.60
CA ARG A 191 19.15 12.60 -14.35
C ARG A 191 19.17 13.58 -15.53
N SER A 192 18.07 13.69 -16.27
CA SER A 192 17.92 14.66 -17.38
C SER A 192 18.03 16.12 -16.90
N LYS A 193 17.40 16.48 -15.77
CA LYS A 193 17.51 17.83 -15.19
C LYS A 193 18.93 18.16 -14.70
N ARG A 194 19.63 17.21 -14.09
CA ARG A 194 21.04 17.38 -13.68
C ARG A 194 21.99 17.53 -14.87
N GLY A 195 21.76 16.78 -15.96
CA GLY A 195 22.50 16.93 -17.21
C GLY A 195 22.37 18.33 -17.83
N LYS A 196 21.14 18.87 -17.87
CA LYS A 196 20.87 20.22 -18.40
C LYS A 196 21.46 21.34 -17.54
N GLN A 197 21.42 21.22 -16.20
CA GLN A 197 22.07 22.19 -15.31
C GLN A 197 23.60 22.20 -15.43
N SER A 198 24.21 21.04 -15.70
CA SER A 198 25.66 20.91 -15.86
C SER A 198 26.14 21.52 -17.19
N GLN A 199 25.38 21.32 -18.28
CA GLN A 199 25.66 21.95 -19.58
C GLN A 199 25.51 23.48 -19.54
N ASN A 200 24.47 24.01 -18.87
CA ASN A 200 24.29 25.46 -18.72
C ASN A 200 25.38 26.13 -17.86
N LYS A 201 25.99 25.41 -16.91
CA LYS A 201 27.13 25.93 -16.14
C LYS A 201 28.42 25.98 -16.97
N GLN A 202 28.65 25.02 -17.86
CA GLN A 202 29.83 25.01 -18.74
C GLN A 202 29.78 26.06 -19.87
N GLN A 203 28.58 26.45 -20.32
CA GLN A 203 28.45 27.55 -21.28
C GLN A 203 28.66 28.93 -20.65
N LYS A 204 28.29 29.12 -19.38
CA LYS A 204 28.49 30.39 -18.66
C LYS A 204 29.93 30.64 -18.17
N SER A 205 30.79 29.63 -18.19
CA SER A 205 32.22 29.77 -17.81
C SER A 205 33.14 30.01 -19.02
N LYS A 206 32.59 30.17 -20.23
CA LYS A 206 33.32 30.43 -21.48
C LYS A 206 33.01 31.81 -22.08
N THR A 207 32.42 32.71 -21.30
CA THR A 207 32.17 34.12 -21.63
C THR A 207 32.76 34.97 -20.54
#